data_AF-A0A6V7J5K9-F1
#
_entry.id   AF-A0A6V7J5K9-F1
#
_cell.length_a   1.000
_cell.length_b   1.000
_cell.length_c   1.000
_cell.angle_alpha   90.00
_cell.angle_beta   90.00
_cell.angle_gamma   90.00
#
_symmetry.space_group_name_H-M   'P 1'
#
loop_
_entity.id
_entity.type
_entity.pdbx_description
1 polymer ?
#
loop_
_entity_poly.entity_id
_entity_poly.type
_entity_poly.pdbx_seq_one_letter_code
_entity_poly.pdbx_strand_id
1 'polypeptide(L)' 'PFTLQTDASDVALGAVLTQESEFGAAFDQRNARTGVDMPIYFASRVLTSAEWNYTITERECLGVI' A
#
# COMPACT_ATOMS: atom_id res chain seq x y z
N PRO A 1 9.74 11.76 2.72
CA PRO A 1 8.37 11.56 3.26
C PRO A 1 7.98 10.10 3.05
N PHE A 2 7.17 9.51 3.93
CA PHE A 2 6.66 8.15 3.73
C PHE A 2 5.27 8.19 3.12
N THR A 3 4.98 7.23 2.24
CA THR A 3 3.67 7.04 1.62
C THR A 3 3.18 5.64 1.97
N LEU A 4 1.95 5.55 2.47
CA LEU A 4 1.28 4.27 2.69
C LEU A 4 0.19 4.11 1.62
N GLN A 5 0.28 3.04 0.85
CA GLN A 5 -0.77 2.66 -0.09
C GLN A 5 -1.46 1.42 0.44
N THR A 6 -2.79 1.43 0.44
CA THR A 6 -3.63 0.35 0.95
C THR A 6 -4.60 -0.12 -0.13
N ASP A 7 -4.90 -1.40 -0.12
CA ASP A 7 -5.93 -2.01 -0.97
C ASP A 7 -6.69 -3.08 -0.18
N ALA A 8 -7.96 -3.27 -0.50
CA ALA A 8 -8.83 -4.21 0.18
C ALA A 8 -9.61 -5.06 -0.83
N SER A 9 -9.68 -6.35 -0.55
CA SER A 9 -10.53 -7.30 -1.27
C SER A 9 -11.66 -7.82 -0.37
N ASP A 10 -12.50 -8.69 -0.89
CA ASP A 10 -13.50 -9.41 -0.09
C ASP A 10 -12.89 -10.47 0.86
N VAL A 11 -11.58 -10.74 0.78
CA VAL A 11 -10.90 -11.79 1.56
C VAL A 11 -9.87 -11.22 2.53
N ALA A 12 -9.08 -10.26 2.06
CA ALA A 12 -7.90 -9.77 2.76
C ALA A 12 -7.63 -8.30 2.45
N LEU A 13 -6.79 -7.70 3.30
CA LEU A 13 -6.25 -6.36 3.18
C LEU A 13 -4.77 -6.42 2.84
N GLY A 14 -4.30 -5.47 2.04
CA GLY A 14 -2.91 -5.28 1.71
C GLY A 14 -2.48 -3.83 1.91
N ALA A 15 -1.23 -3.64 2.31
CA ALA A 15 -0.61 -2.33 2.35
C ALA A 15 0.87 -2.41 1.95
N VAL A 16 1.35 -1.37 1.29
CA VAL A 16 2.77 -1.16 1.04
C VAL A 16 3.20 0.20 1.59
N LEU A 17 4.26 0.17 2.39
CA LEU A 17 4.96 1.36 2.83
C LEU A 17 6.06 1.67 1.82
N THR A 18 5.99 2.85 1.21
CA THR A 18 6.99 3.34 0.27
C THR A 18 7.62 4.64 0.76
N GLN A 19 8.80 4.93 0.22
CA GLN A 19 9.45 6.23 0.38
C GLN A 19 10.07 6.63 -0.95
N GLU A 20 9.85 7.87 -1.35
CA GLU A 20 10.49 8.45 -2.51
C GLU A 20 12.02 8.46 -2.34
N SER A 21 12.73 7.94 -3.34
CA SER A 21 14.20 7.88 -3.35
C SER A 21 14.75 8.22 -4.74
N GLU A 22 15.75 9.10 -4.76
CA GLU A 22 16.51 9.44 -5.97
C GLU A 22 17.35 8.26 -6.48
N PHE A 23 17.73 7.32 -5.61
CA PHE A 23 18.43 6.11 -6.02
C PHE A 23 17.56 5.17 -6.87
N GLY A 24 16.24 5.22 -6.70
CA GLY A 24 15.30 4.42 -7.48
C GLY A 24 15.20 4.85 -8.95
N ALA A 25 15.56 6.10 -9.27
CA ALA A 25 15.61 6.61 -10.65
C ALA A 25 16.64 5.88 -11.52
N ALA A 26 17.65 5.24 -10.92
CA ALA A 26 18.57 4.36 -11.64
C ALA A 26 17.90 3.06 -12.12
N PHE A 27 16.79 2.65 -11.51
CA PHE A 27 16.09 1.40 -11.78
C PHE A 27 14.79 1.60 -12.59
N ASP A 28 14.11 2.74 -12.48
CA ASP A 28 12.95 3.11 -13.31
C ASP A 28 13.21 4.37 -14.15
N GLN A 29 13.77 4.18 -15.35
CA GLN A 29 14.08 5.27 -16.28
C GLN A 29 12.84 6.03 -16.78
N ARG A 30 11.63 5.47 -16.63
CA ARG A 30 10.38 6.16 -17.02
C ARG A 30 10.01 7.28 -16.05
N ASN A 31 10.51 7.22 -14.81
CA ASN A 31 10.26 8.18 -13.76
C ASN A 31 11.50 9.00 -13.39
N ALA A 32 12.56 9.02 -14.20
CA ALA A 32 13.85 9.64 -13.84
C ALA A 32 13.83 11.15 -13.47
N ARG A 33 12.69 11.85 -13.61
CA ARG A 33 12.53 13.28 -13.25
C ARG A 33 11.81 13.51 -11.92
N THR A 34 11.23 12.49 -11.32
CA THR A 34 10.53 12.50 -10.02
C THR A 34 11.11 11.33 -9.22
N GLY A 35 11.35 11.47 -7.91
CA GLY A 35 11.90 10.35 -7.16
C GLY A 35 11.00 9.11 -7.30
N VAL A 36 11.61 7.93 -7.24
CA VAL A 36 10.88 6.66 -7.41
C VAL A 36 10.45 6.18 -6.03
N ASP A 37 9.18 5.82 -5.90
CA ASP A 37 8.65 5.21 -4.67
C ASP A 37 9.29 3.84 -4.47
N MET A 38 10.19 3.75 -3.51
CA MET A 38 10.85 2.51 -3.14
C MET A 38 10.05 1.80 -2.05
N PRO A 39 9.62 0.54 -2.27
CA PRO A 39 8.95 -0.23 -1.25
C PRO A 39 9.90 -0.56 -0.11
N ILE A 40 9.46 -0.30 1.11
CA ILE A 40 10.18 -0.56 2.37
C ILE A 40 9.61 -1.80 3.04
N TYR A 41 8.27 -1.90 3.10
CA TYR A 41 7.59 -2.97 3.81
C TYR A 41 6.24 -3.30 3.17
N PHE A 42 5.90 -4.59 3.18
CA PHE A 42 4.60 -5.09 2.76
C PHE A 42 3.89 -5.67 3.98
N ALA A 43 2.66 -5.21 4.23
CA ALA A 43 1.78 -5.74 5.25
C ALA A 43 0.54 -6.34 4.59
N SER A 44 0.10 -7.50 5.06
CA SER A 44 -1.17 -8.06 4.64
C SER A 44 -1.78 -8.90 5.75
N ARG A 45 -3.10 -8.96 5.78
CA ARG A 45 -3.85 -9.84 6.69
C ARG A 45 -5.20 -10.22 6.10
N VAL A 46 -5.68 -11.40 6.50
CA VAL A 46 -7.03 -11.85 6.18
C VAL A 46 -8.04 -11.07 7.03
N LEU A 47 -9.20 -10.77 6.47
CA LEU A 47 -10.30 -10.15 7.19
C LEU A 47 -10.85 -11.10 8.25
N THR A 48 -11.16 -10.57 9.43
CA THR A 48 -11.88 -11.30 10.48
C THR A 48 -13.34 -11.47 10.11
N SER A 49 -14.04 -12.40 10.76
CA SER A 49 -15.47 -12.65 10.50
C SER A 49 -16.37 -11.42 10.67
N ALA A 50 -15.99 -10.47 11.53
CA ALA A 50 -16.72 -9.22 11.69
C ALA A 50 -16.51 -8.29 10.49
N GLU A 51 -15.26 -8.13 10.05
CA GLU A 51 -14.85 -7.20 9.00
C GLU A 51 -15.36 -7.60 7.60
N TRP A 52 -15.70 -8.87 7.40
CA TRP A 52 -16.38 -9.34 6.17
C TRP A 52 -17.69 -8.60 5.91
N ASN A 53 -18.36 -8.11 6.96
CA ASN A 53 -19.64 -7.42 6.84
C ASN A 53 -19.52 -5.92 6.58
N TYR A 54 -18.30 -5.38 6.55
CA TYR A 54 -18.07 -3.97 6.24
C TYR A 54 -18.29 -3.69 4.75
N THR A 55 -18.66 -2.46 4.44
CA THR A 55 -18.73 -1.98 3.05
C THR A 55 -17.34 -1.93 2.42
N ILE A 56 -17.26 -1.86 1.10
CA ILE A 56 -15.99 -1.77 0.36
C ILE A 56 -15.13 -0.61 0.89
N THR A 57 -15.72 0.58 1.05
CA THR A 57 -15.02 1.77 1.56
C THR A 57 -14.52 1.57 3.00
N GLU A 58 -15.30 0.94 3.86
CA GLU A 58 -14.87 0.66 5.25
C GLU A 58 -13.74 -0.37 5.29
N ARG A 59 -13.74 -1.37 4.40
CA ARG A 59 -12.64 -2.35 4.30
C ARG A 59 -11.36 -1.69 3.81
N GLU A 60 -11.42 -0.77 2.86
CA GLU A 60 -10.25 0.01 2.42
C GLU A 60 -9.64 0.80 3.60
N CYS A 61 -10.50 1.40 4.45
CA CYS A 61 -10.03 2.09 5.65
C CYS A 61 -9.34 1.16 6.67
N LEU A 62 -9.70 -0.13 6.72
CA LEU A 62 -9.02 -1.09 7.60
C LEU A 62 -7.55 -1.31 7.23
N GLY A 63 -7.12 -1.00 6.00
CA GLY A 63 -5.72 -1.12 5.60
C GLY A 63 -4.78 -0.15 6.33
N VAL A 64 -5.34 0.88 6.97
CA VAL A 64 -4.58 1.94 7.67
C VAL A 64 -4.41 1.67 9.17
N ILE A 65 -5.21 0.77 9.75
CA ILE A 65 -5.34 0.52 11.21
C ILE A 65 -4.75 -0.84 11.58
#